data_AF-A0A6U3GP63-F1
#
_entry.id   AF-A0A6U3GP63-F1
#
_cell.length_a   1.000
_cell.length_b   1.000
_cell.length_c   1.000
_cell.angle_alpha   90.00
_cell.angle_beta   90.00
_cell.angle_gamma   90.00
#
_symmetry.space_group_name_H-M   'P 1'
#
loop_
_entity.id
_entity.type
_entity.pdbx_description
1 polymer ?
#
loop_
_entity_poly.entity_id
_entity_poly.type
_entity_poly.pdbx_seq_one_letter_code
_entity_poly.pdbx_strand_id
1 'polypeptide(L)'
;VGRVWTLTPDAFGHDGATDVQGAEASNNLKAYAAVVVMACNRVDYLRRTVHSIQNVMTNSPHLDLAAKFPLFISQDGTHPGVKQFAQEMARQPSSQATRGPRFHYIQHLEDHPPRTHFGEQWDLPVYYRISAHYKFALRQMFDGLGYQRVIVLEDDMELSADFFGYFQAAGQVMDADPSIYTVSSWNDNGQAMHVADDQRLYRTDFFPGLGWMLHDRLWAEISPYWPDSYWDDWMRLGSIRKGRESIRPEVCRTFNFGELGSSKGQFFRQYLATVRMAAAPGVDWNLEDLRYLAPGEFEASTASAVDAAIPARSPRDVKPSRKQATAGEPIAVDIGDNVYKVFYYTFDDFTKKARLFGIFPEWKDGVPRGGYRGVVTFKMHGGRAEVMLVPGPNMQVAKTYNAYQVDGI
;
A
#
# COMPACT_ATOMS: atom_id res chain seq x y z
N VAL A 1 -21.44 8.98 -12.23
CA VAL A 1 -20.91 7.62 -11.98
C VAL A 1 -21.10 6.83 -13.27
N GLY A 2 -20.17 7.04 -14.21
CA GLY A 2 -20.22 6.50 -15.57
C GLY A 2 -19.66 5.08 -15.58
N ARG A 3 -20.15 4.24 -16.51
CA ARG A 3 -19.89 2.80 -16.62
C ARG A 3 -18.46 2.39 -16.26
N VAL A 4 -18.34 1.48 -15.28
CA VAL A 4 -17.12 0.67 -15.10
C VAL A 4 -17.26 -0.54 -16.01
N TRP A 5 -16.25 -0.79 -16.83
CA TRP A 5 -16.23 -1.92 -17.76
C TRP A 5 -15.46 -3.07 -17.12
N THR A 6 -16.06 -4.25 -17.13
CA THR A 6 -15.41 -5.47 -16.62
C THR A 6 -14.47 -6.01 -17.68
N LEU A 7 -13.26 -6.40 -17.26
CA LEU A 7 -12.28 -7.04 -18.13
C LEU A 7 -12.84 -8.35 -18.67
N THR A 8 -13.04 -8.38 -19.99
CA THR A 8 -13.60 -9.50 -20.71
C THR A 8 -12.55 -10.59 -20.95
N PRO A 9 -12.94 -11.86 -21.14
CA PRO A 9 -11.99 -12.95 -21.39
C PRO A 9 -11.11 -12.74 -22.63
N ASP A 10 -11.61 -12.09 -23.68
CA ASP A 10 -10.85 -11.77 -24.89
C ASP A 10 -9.78 -10.71 -24.64
N ALA A 11 -10.05 -9.72 -23.78
CA ALA A 11 -9.08 -8.68 -23.42
C ALA A 11 -8.07 -9.13 -22.34
N PHE A 12 -8.23 -10.34 -21.80
CA PHE A 12 -7.44 -10.83 -20.67
C PHE A 12 -6.04 -11.30 -21.07
N GLY A 13 -5.83 -11.80 -22.29
CA GLY A 13 -4.56 -12.42 -22.70
C GLY A 13 -4.43 -13.89 -22.28
N HIS A 14 -3.22 -14.43 -22.42
CA HIS A 14 -2.90 -15.84 -22.12
C HIS A 14 -1.58 -16.04 -21.38
N ASP A 15 -1.40 -17.25 -20.85
CA ASP A 15 -0.21 -17.68 -20.14
C ASP A 15 0.97 -17.88 -21.11
N GLY A 16 2.09 -17.22 -20.83
CA GLY A 16 3.37 -17.40 -21.53
C GLY A 16 4.27 -18.43 -20.86
N ALA A 17 5.59 -18.17 -20.85
CA ALA A 17 6.55 -19.03 -20.15
C ALA A 17 6.33 -19.00 -18.63
N THR A 18 6.42 -20.17 -17.99
CA THR A 18 6.26 -20.34 -16.55
C THR A 18 7.33 -21.27 -15.96
N ASP A 19 7.74 -20.98 -14.73
CA ASP A 19 8.58 -21.82 -13.85
C ASP A 19 8.05 -21.69 -12.41
N VAL A 20 7.02 -22.50 -12.12
CA VAL A 20 6.29 -22.52 -10.84
C VAL A 20 6.28 -23.91 -10.21
N GLN A 21 7.20 -24.80 -10.63
CA GLN A 21 7.24 -26.17 -10.14
C GLN A 21 7.48 -26.20 -8.62
N GLY A 22 6.56 -26.81 -7.87
CA GLY A 22 6.62 -26.90 -6.40
C GLY A 22 6.22 -25.61 -5.69
N ALA A 23 5.72 -24.61 -6.42
CA ALA A 23 5.31 -23.32 -5.87
C ALA A 23 3.87 -23.32 -5.34
N GLU A 24 3.14 -24.43 -5.46
CA GLU A 24 1.77 -24.55 -4.98
C GLU A 24 1.71 -24.40 -3.45
N ALA A 25 0.70 -23.73 -2.93
CA ALA A 25 0.53 -23.53 -1.50
C ALA A 25 0.43 -24.86 -0.74
N SER A 26 -0.15 -25.89 -1.34
CA SER A 26 -0.21 -27.25 -0.78
C SER A 26 1.17 -27.89 -0.57
N ASN A 27 2.18 -27.47 -1.34
CA ASN A 27 3.56 -27.92 -1.22
C ASN A 27 4.37 -27.05 -0.25
N ASN A 28 3.84 -25.88 0.15
CA ASN A 28 4.51 -24.87 0.97
C ASN A 28 3.72 -24.58 2.25
N LEU A 29 3.55 -25.59 3.11
CA LEU A 29 2.71 -25.50 4.32
C LEU A 29 3.12 -24.41 5.35
N LYS A 30 4.34 -23.88 5.24
CA LYS A 30 4.84 -22.77 6.08
C LYS A 30 4.58 -21.40 5.46
N ALA A 31 4.13 -21.34 4.21
CA ALA A 31 3.88 -20.09 3.51
C ALA A 31 2.77 -19.31 4.21
N TYR A 32 3.09 -18.08 4.58
CA TYR A 32 2.16 -17.13 5.15
C TYR A 32 1.48 -16.31 4.05
N ALA A 33 2.27 -15.79 3.10
CA ALA A 33 1.79 -15.05 1.94
C ALA A 33 2.74 -15.22 0.74
N ALA A 34 2.20 -15.39 -0.47
CA ALA A 34 3.00 -15.28 -1.69
C ALA A 34 3.38 -13.82 -1.96
N VAL A 35 4.53 -13.58 -2.56
CA VAL A 35 4.97 -12.23 -2.94
C VAL A 35 5.23 -12.19 -4.44
N VAL A 36 4.49 -11.35 -5.15
CA VAL A 36 4.60 -11.22 -6.60
C VAL A 36 5.12 -9.83 -6.98
N VAL A 37 6.20 -9.80 -7.77
CA VAL A 37 6.75 -8.59 -8.36
C VAL A 37 6.20 -8.43 -9.77
N MET A 38 5.47 -7.35 -10.00
CA MET A 38 4.87 -6.95 -11.27
C MET A 38 5.93 -6.24 -12.13
N ALA A 39 6.32 -6.86 -13.24
CA ALA A 39 7.34 -6.35 -14.15
C ALA A 39 6.83 -6.33 -15.59
N CYS A 40 7.44 -5.49 -16.44
CA CYS A 40 7.10 -5.45 -17.87
C CYS A 40 8.36 -5.34 -18.73
N ASN A 41 8.96 -4.14 -18.77
CA ASN A 41 10.05 -3.81 -19.70
C ASN A 41 11.20 -3.00 -19.08
N ARG A 42 11.25 -2.83 -17.75
CA ARG A 42 12.29 -2.07 -17.03
C ARG A 42 13.26 -3.00 -16.29
N VAL A 43 14.13 -3.69 -17.03
CA VAL A 43 15.03 -4.72 -16.43
C VAL A 43 15.91 -4.18 -15.29
N ASP A 44 16.40 -2.96 -15.40
CA ASP A 44 17.25 -2.36 -14.35
C ASP A 44 16.46 -2.06 -13.07
N TYR A 45 15.19 -1.67 -13.21
CA TYR A 45 14.30 -1.43 -12.07
C TYR A 45 13.98 -2.76 -11.39
N LEU A 46 13.57 -3.77 -12.17
CA LEU A 46 13.33 -5.11 -11.68
C LEU A 46 14.54 -5.68 -10.93
N ARG A 47 15.75 -5.50 -11.48
CA ARG A 47 16.99 -5.95 -10.84
C ARG A 47 17.19 -5.30 -9.47
N ARG A 48 16.97 -3.98 -9.37
CA ARG A 48 17.09 -3.24 -8.10
C ARG A 48 16.06 -3.73 -7.07
N THR A 49 14.81 -3.92 -7.48
CA THR A 49 13.74 -4.46 -6.63
C THR A 49 14.04 -5.86 -6.13
N VAL A 50 14.45 -6.77 -7.02
CA VAL A 50 14.83 -8.14 -6.66
C VAL A 50 16.04 -8.17 -5.73
N HIS A 51 17.08 -7.37 -5.99
CA HIS A 51 18.22 -7.27 -5.08
C HIS A 51 17.82 -6.73 -3.70
N SER A 52 16.90 -5.78 -3.63
CA SER A 52 16.36 -5.28 -2.36
C SER A 52 15.64 -6.39 -1.58
N ILE A 53 14.79 -7.18 -2.25
CA ILE A 53 14.13 -8.36 -1.65
C ILE A 53 15.15 -9.36 -1.13
N GLN A 54 16.15 -9.73 -1.95
CA GLN A 54 17.20 -10.66 -1.56
C GLN A 54 18.01 -10.15 -0.36
N ASN A 55 18.30 -8.85 -0.32
CA ASN A 55 19.00 -8.21 0.79
C ASN A 55 18.23 -8.30 2.10
N VAL A 56 16.91 -8.02 2.08
CA VAL A 56 16.06 -8.17 3.28
C VAL A 56 15.97 -9.63 3.70
N MET A 57 15.76 -10.55 2.76
CA MET A 57 15.65 -12.00 3.05
C MET A 57 16.95 -12.58 3.63
N THR A 58 18.10 -12.15 3.12
CA THR A 58 19.42 -12.68 3.51
C THR A 58 19.90 -12.13 4.86
N ASN A 59 19.60 -10.87 5.14
CA ASN A 59 20.08 -10.17 6.33
C ASN A 59 19.06 -10.15 7.48
N SER A 60 17.88 -10.75 7.29
CA SER A 60 16.89 -10.84 8.36
C SER A 60 17.37 -11.74 9.50
N PRO A 61 17.10 -11.37 10.77
CA PRO A 61 17.28 -12.28 11.90
C PRO A 61 16.31 -13.47 11.85
N HIS A 62 15.22 -13.39 11.07
CA HIS A 62 14.24 -14.48 10.91
C HIS A 62 14.69 -15.46 9.81
N LEU A 63 15.27 -16.59 10.23
CA LEU A 63 15.82 -17.61 9.31
C LEU A 63 14.77 -18.30 8.42
N ASP A 64 13.48 -18.08 8.65
CA ASP A 64 12.38 -18.76 7.95
C ASP A 64 11.61 -17.88 6.95
N LEU A 65 12.06 -16.63 6.69
CA LEU A 65 11.35 -15.74 5.77
C LEU A 65 11.12 -16.35 4.39
N ALA A 66 12.12 -16.99 3.79
CA ALA A 66 11.98 -17.61 2.47
C ALA A 66 10.93 -18.73 2.44
N ALA A 67 10.71 -19.43 3.57
CA ALA A 67 9.68 -20.45 3.69
C ALA A 67 8.28 -19.86 3.93
N LYS A 68 8.21 -18.69 4.58
CA LYS A 68 6.96 -17.95 4.82
C LYS A 68 6.52 -17.12 3.63
N PHE A 69 7.44 -16.68 2.79
CA PHE A 69 7.18 -15.74 1.70
C PHE A 69 7.75 -16.24 0.36
N PRO A 70 7.09 -17.22 -0.29
CA PRO A 70 7.46 -17.64 -1.63
C PRO A 70 7.42 -16.47 -2.62
N LEU A 71 8.45 -16.34 -3.45
CA LEU A 71 8.68 -15.17 -4.29
C LEU A 71 8.39 -15.47 -5.76
N PHE A 72 7.72 -14.55 -6.45
CA PHE A 72 7.34 -14.66 -7.85
C PHE A 72 7.71 -13.39 -8.61
N ILE A 73 8.17 -13.56 -9.85
CA ILE A 73 8.28 -12.48 -10.82
C ILE A 73 7.20 -12.72 -11.88
N SER A 74 6.27 -11.78 -11.99
CA SER A 74 5.25 -11.77 -13.03
C SER A 74 5.62 -10.76 -14.10
N GLN A 75 5.97 -11.25 -15.29
CA GLN A 75 6.30 -10.39 -16.43
C GLN A 75 5.10 -10.22 -17.35
N ASP A 76 4.77 -8.97 -17.68
CA ASP A 76 3.91 -8.63 -18.83
C ASP A 76 4.73 -8.50 -20.12
N GLY A 77 4.21 -9.07 -21.21
CA GLY A 77 4.80 -8.97 -22.54
C GLY A 77 6.09 -9.77 -22.74
N THR A 78 6.88 -9.38 -23.73
CA THR A 78 7.97 -10.20 -24.29
C THR A 78 9.36 -9.58 -24.14
N HIS A 79 9.53 -8.58 -23.27
CA HIS A 79 10.81 -7.88 -23.12
C HIS A 79 11.95 -8.87 -22.76
N PRO A 80 12.97 -9.04 -23.62
CA PRO A 80 13.93 -10.13 -23.50
C PRO A 80 14.81 -10.02 -22.25
N GLY A 81 15.22 -8.81 -21.87
CA GLY A 81 16.05 -8.60 -20.67
C GLY A 81 15.33 -8.93 -19.36
N VAL A 82 14.02 -8.66 -19.29
CA VAL A 82 13.20 -8.99 -18.11
C VAL A 82 13.00 -10.50 -18.05
N LYS A 83 12.69 -11.13 -19.19
CA LYS A 83 12.53 -12.58 -19.30
C LYS A 83 13.80 -13.33 -18.90
N GLN A 84 14.93 -12.92 -19.45
CA GLN A 84 16.23 -13.52 -19.13
C GLN A 84 16.52 -13.43 -17.63
N PHE A 85 16.40 -12.24 -17.04
CA PHE A 85 16.67 -12.03 -15.61
C PHE A 85 15.72 -12.85 -14.73
N ALA A 86 14.41 -12.87 -15.03
CA ALA A 86 13.44 -13.63 -14.25
C ALA A 86 13.72 -15.15 -14.29
N GLN A 87 14.08 -15.68 -15.47
CA GLN A 87 14.47 -17.08 -15.60
C GLN A 87 15.80 -17.39 -14.90
N GLU A 88 16.76 -16.47 -14.89
CA GLU A 88 18.00 -16.62 -14.11
C GLU A 88 17.68 -16.72 -12.61
N MET A 89 16.81 -15.86 -12.08
CA MET A 89 16.37 -15.93 -10.67
C MET A 89 15.61 -17.23 -10.36
N ALA A 90 14.85 -17.76 -11.33
CA ALA A 90 14.08 -18.99 -11.16
C ALA A 90 14.92 -20.28 -11.15
N ARG A 91 16.05 -20.27 -11.87
CA ARG A 91 17.01 -21.38 -11.92
C ARG A 91 17.97 -21.41 -10.74
N GLN A 92 18.05 -20.35 -9.93
CA GLN A 92 18.95 -20.32 -8.79
C GLN A 92 18.56 -21.43 -7.80
N PRO A 93 19.49 -22.33 -7.42
CA PRO A 93 19.19 -23.38 -6.47
C PRO A 93 18.87 -22.77 -5.11
N SER A 94 17.78 -23.25 -4.51
CA SER A 94 17.44 -22.99 -3.11
C SER A 94 18.37 -23.81 -2.20
N SER A 95 19.67 -23.53 -2.20
CA SER A 95 20.60 -24.22 -1.32
C SER A 95 20.76 -23.43 -0.02
N GLN A 96 20.80 -24.12 1.12
CA GLN A 96 21.17 -23.52 2.41
C GLN A 96 22.53 -22.79 2.37
N ALA A 97 23.39 -23.11 1.39
CA ALA A 97 24.71 -22.51 1.21
C ALA A 97 24.69 -21.15 0.49
N THR A 98 23.69 -20.87 -0.36
CA THR A 98 23.66 -19.66 -1.20
C THR A 98 22.93 -18.47 -0.57
N ARG A 99 22.22 -18.65 0.55
CA ARG A 99 21.44 -17.63 1.31
C ARG A 99 20.41 -16.79 0.52
N GLY A 100 20.42 -16.82 -0.82
CA GLY A 100 19.47 -16.11 -1.66
C GLY A 100 18.16 -16.90 -1.81
N PRO A 101 16.99 -16.25 -1.69
CA PRO A 101 15.71 -16.89 -1.95
C PRO A 101 15.56 -17.19 -3.46
N ARG A 102 15.03 -18.37 -3.78
CA ARG A 102 14.63 -18.72 -5.15
C ARG A 102 13.36 -17.95 -5.52
N PHE A 103 13.30 -17.44 -6.74
CA PHE A 103 12.08 -16.87 -7.30
C PHE A 103 11.38 -17.90 -8.20
N HIS A 104 10.09 -17.73 -8.43
CA HIS A 104 9.33 -18.39 -9.47
C HIS A 104 9.02 -17.39 -10.58
N TYR A 105 8.73 -17.88 -11.78
CA TYR A 105 8.48 -17.02 -12.93
C TYR A 105 7.15 -17.34 -13.59
N ILE A 106 6.37 -16.30 -13.88
CA ILE A 106 5.16 -16.38 -14.70
C ILE A 106 5.18 -15.26 -15.74
N GLN A 107 4.69 -15.55 -16.94
CA GLN A 107 4.63 -14.60 -18.05
C GLN A 107 3.19 -14.43 -18.51
N HIS A 108 2.77 -13.18 -18.68
CA HIS A 108 1.51 -12.79 -19.27
C HIS A 108 1.73 -12.29 -20.70
N LEU A 109 0.91 -12.75 -21.65
CA LEU A 109 0.99 -12.37 -23.06
C LEU A 109 -0.35 -11.81 -23.53
N GLU A 110 -0.31 -10.61 -24.11
CA GLU A 110 -1.47 -9.99 -24.76
C GLU A 110 -1.79 -10.72 -26.08
N ASP A 111 -3.07 -11.06 -26.29
CA ASP A 111 -3.56 -11.64 -27.55
C ASP A 111 -3.72 -10.59 -28.65
N HIS A 112 -4.13 -9.39 -28.26
CA HIS A 112 -4.33 -8.24 -29.14
C HIS A 112 -4.27 -6.92 -28.37
N PRO A 113 -3.97 -5.80 -29.05
CA PRO A 113 -3.94 -4.49 -28.42
C PRO A 113 -5.25 -4.15 -27.68
N PRO A 114 -5.19 -3.58 -26.46
CA PRO A 114 -6.38 -3.17 -25.74
C PRO A 114 -7.20 -2.15 -26.52
N ARG A 115 -8.52 -2.28 -26.43
CA ARG A 115 -9.48 -1.29 -26.94
C ARG A 115 -9.85 -0.33 -25.82
N THR A 116 -9.66 0.96 -26.06
CA THR A 116 -10.03 2.01 -25.12
C THR A 116 -11.49 2.43 -25.35
N HIS A 117 -12.15 2.98 -24.32
CA HIS A 117 -13.59 3.25 -24.34
C HIS A 117 -13.96 4.67 -24.73
N PHE A 118 -13.14 5.63 -24.34
CA PHE A 118 -13.49 7.05 -24.41
C PHE A 118 -12.81 7.76 -25.58
N GLY A 119 -11.74 7.19 -26.13
CA GLY A 119 -10.96 7.85 -27.20
C GLY A 119 -10.33 9.18 -26.75
N GLU A 120 -10.31 9.43 -25.43
CA GLU A 120 -9.81 10.65 -24.81
C GLU A 120 -8.29 10.55 -24.56
N GLN A 121 -7.62 11.70 -24.50
CA GLN A 121 -6.17 11.75 -24.28
C GLN A 121 -5.69 11.11 -22.97
N TRP A 122 -6.58 10.98 -21.98
CA TRP A 122 -6.30 10.37 -20.68
C TRP A 122 -6.51 8.85 -20.68
N ASP A 123 -7.30 8.34 -21.63
CA ASP A 123 -7.73 6.94 -21.76
C ASP A 123 -6.67 6.13 -22.50
N LEU A 124 -5.58 5.82 -21.80
CA LEU A 124 -4.37 5.27 -22.40
C LEU A 124 -4.37 3.72 -22.36
N PRO A 125 -4.06 3.03 -23.48
CA PRO A 125 -3.99 1.56 -23.54
C PRO A 125 -3.08 0.91 -22.48
N VAL A 126 -2.07 1.65 -21.99
CA VAL A 126 -1.16 1.16 -20.94
C VAL A 126 -1.91 0.80 -19.65
N TYR A 127 -2.96 1.54 -19.27
CA TYR A 127 -3.73 1.24 -18.06
C TYR A 127 -4.58 -0.01 -18.20
N TYR A 128 -4.94 -0.37 -19.44
CA TYR A 128 -5.66 -1.61 -19.71
C TYR A 128 -4.73 -2.82 -19.60
N ARG A 129 -3.51 -2.71 -20.15
CA ARG A 129 -2.46 -3.73 -19.99
C ARG A 129 -2.13 -3.98 -18.53
N ILE A 130 -1.94 -2.90 -17.76
CA ILE A 130 -1.68 -2.98 -16.33
C ILE A 130 -2.83 -3.72 -15.62
N SER A 131 -4.08 -3.37 -15.90
CA SER A 131 -5.22 -4.04 -15.26
C SER A 131 -5.30 -5.54 -15.60
N ALA A 132 -5.09 -5.90 -16.86
CA ALA A 132 -5.05 -7.30 -17.29
C ALA A 132 -3.91 -8.08 -16.62
N HIS A 133 -2.71 -7.50 -16.56
CA HIS A 133 -1.56 -8.13 -15.92
C HIS A 133 -1.76 -8.34 -14.41
N TYR A 134 -2.34 -7.36 -13.71
CA TYR A 134 -2.72 -7.51 -12.30
C TYR A 134 -3.74 -8.64 -12.11
N LYS A 135 -4.80 -8.69 -12.93
CA LYS A 135 -5.78 -9.79 -12.86
C LYS A 135 -5.11 -11.15 -13.13
N PHE A 136 -4.20 -11.22 -14.10
CA PHE A 136 -3.43 -12.42 -14.40
C PHE A 136 -2.60 -12.87 -13.20
N ALA A 137 -1.77 -11.99 -12.63
CA ALA A 137 -0.90 -12.34 -11.52
C ALA A 137 -1.71 -12.81 -10.30
N LEU A 138 -2.77 -12.09 -9.94
CA LEU A 138 -3.63 -12.44 -8.82
C LEU A 138 -4.37 -13.76 -9.05
N ARG A 139 -4.89 -14.00 -10.27
CA ARG A 139 -5.49 -15.30 -10.65
C ARG A 139 -4.50 -16.44 -10.48
N GLN A 140 -3.24 -16.25 -10.90
CA GLN A 140 -2.22 -17.30 -10.73
C GLN A 140 -1.92 -17.56 -9.26
N MET A 141 -1.80 -16.52 -8.43
CA MET A 141 -1.46 -16.72 -7.01
C MET A 141 -2.61 -17.35 -6.22
N PHE A 142 -3.84 -16.86 -6.41
CA PHE A 142 -5.02 -17.32 -5.68
C PHE A 142 -5.60 -18.60 -6.27
N ASP A 143 -5.98 -18.58 -7.54
CA ASP A 143 -6.75 -19.67 -8.16
C ASP A 143 -5.83 -20.79 -8.66
N GLY A 144 -4.66 -20.42 -9.21
CA GLY A 144 -3.69 -21.38 -9.75
C GLY A 144 -2.87 -22.07 -8.68
N LEU A 145 -2.33 -21.31 -7.73
CA LEU A 145 -1.40 -21.81 -6.70
C LEU A 145 -2.02 -21.97 -5.31
N GLY A 146 -3.22 -21.43 -5.07
CA GLY A 146 -3.97 -21.66 -3.82
C GLY A 146 -3.49 -20.88 -2.61
N TYR A 147 -2.79 -19.76 -2.78
CA TYR A 147 -2.34 -18.94 -1.66
C TYR A 147 -3.49 -18.15 -1.01
N GLN A 148 -3.53 -18.10 0.31
CA GLN A 148 -4.56 -17.35 1.04
C GLN A 148 -4.29 -15.84 1.09
N ARG A 149 -3.01 -15.44 1.06
CA ARG A 149 -2.56 -14.04 1.10
C ARG A 149 -1.54 -13.82 0.00
N VAL A 150 -1.63 -12.66 -0.64
CA VAL A 150 -0.69 -12.24 -1.67
C VAL A 150 -0.22 -10.83 -1.36
N ILE A 151 1.10 -10.61 -1.39
CA ILE A 151 1.73 -9.30 -1.37
C ILE A 151 2.11 -8.95 -2.80
N VAL A 152 1.65 -7.80 -3.28
CA VAL A 152 1.97 -7.30 -4.62
C VAL A 152 2.98 -6.16 -4.51
N LEU A 153 4.08 -6.29 -5.25
CA LEU A 153 5.13 -5.30 -5.43
C LEU A 153 5.22 -4.91 -6.91
N GLU A 154 5.54 -3.64 -7.21
CA GLU A 154 5.91 -3.24 -8.58
C GLU A 154 7.44 -3.31 -8.74
N ASP A 155 7.92 -3.36 -9.99
CA ASP A 155 9.34 -3.49 -10.30
C ASP A 155 10.19 -2.27 -9.94
N ASP A 156 9.62 -1.21 -9.37
CA ASP A 156 10.29 0.05 -8.99
C ASP A 156 10.29 0.36 -7.49
N MET A 157 10.39 -0.69 -6.65
CA MET A 157 10.33 -0.57 -5.18
C MET A 157 11.57 -1.13 -4.47
N GLU A 158 12.09 -0.38 -3.51
CA GLU A 158 13.00 -0.88 -2.48
C GLU A 158 12.24 -1.20 -1.20
N LEU A 159 12.71 -2.20 -0.46
CA LEU A 159 12.11 -2.68 0.78
C LEU A 159 12.94 -2.25 2.00
N SER A 160 12.24 -1.89 3.06
CA SER A 160 12.80 -1.73 4.41
C SER A 160 13.21 -3.08 5.03
N ALA A 161 14.09 -3.03 6.03
CA ALA A 161 14.63 -4.23 6.69
C ALA A 161 13.55 -5.07 7.42
N ASP A 162 12.46 -4.42 7.88
CA ASP A 162 11.36 -5.05 8.61
C ASP A 162 10.14 -5.34 7.74
N PHE A 163 10.21 -5.18 6.42
CA PHE A 163 9.09 -5.32 5.48
C PHE A 163 8.27 -6.59 5.69
N PHE A 164 8.92 -7.76 5.77
CA PHE A 164 8.22 -9.04 5.93
C PHE A 164 7.64 -9.21 7.34
N GLY A 165 8.34 -8.74 8.37
CA GLY A 165 7.82 -8.73 9.75
C GLY A 165 6.57 -7.86 9.86
N TYR A 166 6.59 -6.68 9.24
CA TYR A 166 5.46 -5.76 9.15
C TYR A 166 4.24 -6.45 8.52
N PHE A 167 4.41 -7.05 7.34
CA PHE A 167 3.31 -7.72 6.64
C PHE A 167 2.82 -8.96 7.39
N GLN A 168 3.69 -9.67 8.10
CA GLN A 168 3.28 -10.78 8.94
C GLN A 168 2.35 -10.28 10.06
N ALA A 169 2.80 -9.31 10.86
CA ALA A 169 2.03 -8.80 12.01
C ALA A 169 0.74 -8.08 11.59
N ALA A 170 0.81 -7.17 10.62
CA ALA A 170 -0.38 -6.45 10.14
C ALA A 170 -1.34 -7.37 9.37
N GLY A 171 -0.82 -8.40 8.69
CA GLY A 171 -1.66 -9.43 8.07
C GLY A 171 -2.46 -10.26 9.08
N GLN A 172 -1.91 -10.53 10.27
CA GLN A 172 -2.64 -11.23 11.33
C GLN A 172 -3.82 -10.39 11.86
N VAL A 173 -3.67 -9.06 11.89
CA VAL A 173 -4.78 -8.14 12.17
C VAL A 173 -5.84 -8.23 11.07
N MET A 174 -5.43 -8.23 9.79
CA MET A 174 -6.35 -8.41 8.66
C MET A 174 -7.11 -9.74 8.72
N ASP A 175 -6.45 -10.82 9.12
CA ASP A 175 -7.10 -12.14 9.24
C ASP A 175 -8.20 -12.13 10.30
N ALA A 176 -7.92 -11.54 11.46
CA ALA A 176 -8.84 -11.45 12.59
C ALA A 176 -9.98 -10.43 12.37
N ASP A 177 -9.75 -9.38 11.57
CA ASP A 177 -10.70 -8.29 11.36
C ASP A 177 -11.19 -8.21 9.90
N PRO A 178 -12.42 -8.65 9.60
CA PRO A 178 -12.99 -8.59 8.25
C PRO A 178 -13.27 -7.16 7.74
N SER A 179 -13.18 -6.14 8.61
CA SER A 179 -13.26 -4.74 8.19
C SER A 179 -11.96 -4.22 7.56
N ILE A 180 -10.85 -4.97 7.66
CA ILE A 180 -9.62 -4.67 6.94
C ILE A 180 -9.73 -5.13 5.49
N TYR A 181 -9.58 -4.16 4.59
CA TYR A 181 -9.57 -4.32 3.14
C TYR A 181 -8.25 -4.89 2.65
N THR A 182 -7.14 -4.22 3.01
CA THR A 182 -5.77 -4.57 2.61
C THR A 182 -4.78 -4.10 3.68
N VAL A 183 -3.54 -4.60 3.61
CA VAL A 183 -2.40 -4.01 4.33
C VAL A 183 -1.51 -3.34 3.30
N SER A 184 -1.04 -2.12 3.51
CA SER A 184 -0.17 -1.40 2.59
C SER A 184 1.09 -0.92 3.30
N SER A 185 2.26 -1.11 2.68
CA SER A 185 3.53 -0.56 3.16
C SER A 185 3.67 0.95 2.96
N TRP A 186 2.66 1.62 2.42
CA TRP A 186 2.75 2.99 1.94
C TRP A 186 1.91 3.97 2.76
N ASN A 187 2.51 5.10 3.11
CA ASN A 187 1.83 6.31 3.58
C ASN A 187 1.89 7.36 2.47
N ASP A 188 0.73 7.75 1.93
CA ASP A 188 0.65 8.83 0.92
C ASP A 188 1.35 10.11 1.39
N ASN A 189 1.23 10.45 2.67
CA ASN A 189 1.88 11.61 3.28
C ASN A 189 3.17 11.21 4.03
N GLY A 190 3.90 10.24 3.48
CA GLY A 190 5.09 9.61 4.07
C GLY A 190 6.38 10.41 3.92
N GLN A 191 6.33 11.67 3.49
CA GLN A 191 7.53 12.50 3.31
C GLN A 191 8.27 12.66 4.64
N ALA A 192 9.60 12.73 4.62
CA ALA A 192 10.43 12.76 5.84
C ALA A 192 10.05 13.86 6.85
N MET A 193 9.49 14.98 6.38
CA MET A 193 9.00 16.07 7.23
C MET A 193 7.65 15.78 7.92
N HIS A 194 6.93 14.76 7.47
CA HIS A 194 5.56 14.41 7.85
C HIS A 194 5.44 13.12 8.66
N VAL A 195 6.56 12.49 9.00
CA VAL A 195 6.61 11.21 9.72
C VAL A 195 7.73 11.20 10.75
N ALA A 196 7.58 10.42 11.80
CA ALA A 196 8.61 10.32 12.84
C ALA A 196 8.72 8.92 13.45
N ASP A 197 7.59 8.28 13.74
CA ASP A 197 7.53 7.01 14.48
C ASP A 197 7.53 5.81 13.54
N ASP A 198 8.57 4.99 13.59
CA ASP A 198 8.66 3.80 12.75
C ASP A 198 7.67 2.70 13.20
N GLN A 199 7.27 2.63 14.47
CA GLN A 199 6.37 1.59 15.03
C GLN A 199 4.88 1.88 14.81
N ARG A 200 4.53 3.15 14.60
CA ARG A 200 3.12 3.55 14.51
C ARG A 200 2.46 3.07 13.22
N LEU A 201 1.32 2.40 13.38
CA LEU A 201 0.40 2.04 12.29
C LEU A 201 -0.92 2.81 12.42
N TYR A 202 -1.65 2.89 11.31
CA TYR A 202 -2.94 3.54 11.21
C TYR A 202 -3.89 2.72 10.35
N ARG A 203 -5.19 2.91 10.59
CA ARG A 203 -6.24 2.55 9.63
C ARG A 203 -6.47 3.73 8.67
N THR A 204 -6.84 3.45 7.43
CA THR A 204 -7.15 4.47 6.41
C THR A 204 -8.33 4.00 5.55
N ASP A 205 -9.26 4.89 5.23
CA ASP A 205 -10.33 4.64 4.26
C ASP A 205 -9.80 4.66 2.82
N PHE A 206 -8.62 5.24 2.60
CA PHE A 206 -7.98 5.31 1.29
C PHE A 206 -7.18 4.03 1.02
N PHE A 207 -7.42 3.35 -0.10
CA PHE A 207 -6.58 2.25 -0.57
C PHE A 207 -5.27 2.79 -1.18
N PRO A 208 -4.10 2.63 -0.50
CA PRO A 208 -2.87 3.27 -0.95
C PRO A 208 -2.17 2.51 -2.07
N GLY A 209 -2.22 1.18 -2.06
CA GLY A 209 -1.41 0.34 -2.95
C GLY A 209 0.07 0.30 -2.54
N LEU A 210 0.97 0.39 -3.51
CA LEU A 210 2.43 0.57 -3.34
C LEU A 210 3.10 -0.37 -2.32
N GLY A 211 3.15 -1.66 -2.67
CA GLY A 211 3.49 -2.73 -1.73
C GLY A 211 2.30 -3.00 -0.83
N TRP A 212 1.50 -4.00 -1.19
CA TRP A 212 0.23 -4.22 -0.48
C TRP A 212 -0.18 -5.69 -0.48
N MET A 213 -0.83 -6.09 0.60
CA MET A 213 -1.35 -7.43 0.83
C MET A 213 -2.87 -7.44 0.72
N LEU A 214 -3.39 -8.48 0.06
CA LEU A 214 -4.81 -8.83 0.08
C LEU A 214 -5.01 -10.31 0.41
N HIS A 215 -6.21 -10.61 0.91
CA HIS A 215 -6.65 -11.96 1.27
C HIS A 215 -7.55 -12.55 0.16
N ASP A 216 -7.56 -13.88 0.02
CA ASP A 216 -8.34 -14.61 -1.00
C ASP A 216 -9.84 -14.28 -0.99
N ARG A 217 -10.43 -14.02 0.19
CA ARG A 217 -11.81 -13.58 0.38
C ARG A 217 -12.12 -12.30 -0.37
N LEU A 218 -11.16 -11.36 -0.42
CA LEU A 218 -11.32 -10.14 -1.20
C LEU A 218 -11.18 -10.45 -2.69
N TRP A 219 -10.19 -11.26 -3.07
CA TRP A 219 -10.02 -11.69 -4.46
C TRP A 219 -11.28 -12.36 -5.02
N ALA A 220 -11.85 -13.31 -4.30
CA ALA A 220 -13.08 -14.02 -4.69
C ALA A 220 -14.27 -13.08 -4.87
N GLU A 221 -14.32 -11.98 -4.11
CA GLU A 221 -15.36 -10.94 -4.26
C GLU A 221 -15.16 -10.09 -5.52
N ILE A 222 -13.91 -9.67 -5.80
CA ILE A 222 -13.63 -8.63 -6.80
C ILE A 222 -13.25 -9.20 -8.18
N SER A 223 -12.71 -10.42 -8.25
CA SER A 223 -12.20 -11.01 -9.49
C SER A 223 -13.27 -11.18 -10.59
N PRO A 224 -14.56 -11.50 -10.29
CA PRO A 224 -15.58 -11.61 -11.32
C PRO A 224 -15.91 -10.27 -12.00
N TYR A 225 -15.64 -9.16 -11.31
CA TYR A 225 -15.97 -7.80 -11.74
C TYR A 225 -14.74 -6.94 -12.03
N TRP A 226 -13.55 -7.55 -12.05
CA TRP A 226 -12.28 -6.85 -12.22
C TRP A 226 -12.33 -5.90 -13.42
N PRO A 227 -11.89 -4.64 -13.27
CA PRO A 227 -12.06 -3.62 -14.29
C PRO A 227 -11.08 -3.86 -15.43
N ASP A 228 -11.41 -3.40 -16.62
CA ASP A 228 -10.48 -3.49 -17.75
C ASP A 228 -9.33 -2.50 -17.70
N SER A 229 -9.41 -1.46 -16.87
CA SER A 229 -8.44 -0.37 -16.76
C SER A 229 -8.53 0.29 -15.37
N TYR A 230 -7.52 1.10 -15.02
CA TYR A 230 -7.50 1.91 -13.78
C TYR A 230 -7.87 1.14 -12.50
N TRP A 231 -7.30 -0.06 -12.35
CA TRP A 231 -7.67 -1.03 -11.33
C TRP A 231 -7.59 -0.47 -9.90
N ASP A 232 -6.61 0.39 -9.62
CA ASP A 232 -6.37 0.96 -8.30
C ASP A 232 -7.42 2.02 -7.95
N ASP A 233 -7.77 2.91 -8.89
CA ASP A 233 -8.87 3.86 -8.73
C ASP A 233 -10.23 3.15 -8.63
N TRP A 234 -10.41 2.05 -9.38
CA TRP A 234 -11.59 1.19 -9.23
C TRP A 234 -11.69 0.57 -7.83
N MET A 235 -10.57 0.05 -7.28
CA MET A 235 -10.53 -0.48 -5.92
C MET A 235 -10.83 0.59 -4.85
N ARG A 236 -10.63 1.88 -5.15
CA ARG A 236 -10.93 3.01 -4.25
C ARG A 236 -12.41 3.39 -4.23
N LEU A 237 -13.19 2.99 -5.25
CA LEU A 237 -14.64 3.25 -5.30
C LEU A 237 -15.34 2.67 -4.07
N GLY A 238 -16.24 3.44 -3.46
CA GLY A 238 -17.01 3.05 -2.28
C GLY A 238 -17.88 1.82 -2.52
N SER A 239 -18.35 1.59 -3.75
CA SER A 239 -19.09 0.39 -4.15
C SER A 239 -18.24 -0.89 -4.12
N ILE A 240 -16.91 -0.78 -4.29
CA ILE A 240 -15.96 -1.89 -4.26
C ILE A 240 -15.36 -2.03 -2.86
N ARG A 241 -14.88 -0.93 -2.29
CA ARG A 241 -14.29 -0.88 -0.94
C ARG A 241 -15.30 -1.22 0.15
N LYS A 242 -16.58 -0.88 -0.02
CA LYS A 242 -17.69 -1.19 0.90
C LYS A 242 -17.42 -0.77 2.35
N GLY A 243 -16.79 0.40 2.53
CA GLY A 243 -16.50 0.96 3.85
C GLY A 243 -15.42 0.24 4.66
N ARG A 244 -14.70 -0.72 4.05
CA ARG A 244 -13.50 -1.36 4.61
C ARG A 244 -12.29 -0.42 4.54
N GLU A 245 -11.29 -0.70 5.35
CA GLU A 245 -10.14 0.16 5.61
C GLU A 245 -8.83 -0.58 5.37
N SER A 246 -7.78 0.12 4.95
CA SER A 246 -6.44 -0.47 4.88
C SER A 246 -5.64 -0.19 6.15
N ILE A 247 -4.76 -1.10 6.54
CA ILE A 247 -3.68 -0.79 7.48
C ILE A 247 -2.54 -0.15 6.71
N ARG A 248 -1.97 0.94 7.23
CA ARG A 248 -0.77 1.60 6.68
C ARG A 248 0.19 2.04 7.80
N PRO A 249 1.50 2.10 7.57
CA PRO A 249 2.44 2.60 8.56
C PRO A 249 2.50 4.13 8.60
N GLU A 250 3.07 4.72 9.66
CA GLU A 250 3.49 6.12 9.63
C GLU A 250 4.64 6.32 8.64
N VAL A 251 5.71 5.54 8.83
CA VAL A 251 6.90 5.55 7.98
C VAL A 251 6.81 4.40 6.99
N CYS A 252 6.98 4.68 5.69
CA CYS A 252 6.80 3.67 4.65
C CYS A 252 7.75 2.49 4.81
N ARG A 253 7.28 1.29 4.44
CA ARG A 253 8.10 0.07 4.37
C ARG A 253 8.62 -0.21 2.96
N THR A 254 8.20 0.60 2.00
CA THR A 254 8.73 0.65 0.64
C THR A 254 9.19 2.05 0.27
N PHE A 255 10.17 2.13 -0.61
CA PHE A 255 10.53 3.36 -1.32
C PHE A 255 10.31 3.14 -2.82
N ASN A 256 9.50 3.99 -3.45
CA ASN A 256 9.32 3.95 -4.90
C ASN A 256 10.40 4.81 -5.57
N PHE A 257 11.21 4.19 -6.42
CA PHE A 257 12.28 4.87 -7.17
C PHE A 257 11.94 5.07 -8.66
N GLY A 258 10.71 4.76 -9.08
CA GLY A 258 10.24 4.79 -10.45
C GLY A 258 9.95 6.20 -10.96
N GLU A 259 10.98 6.99 -11.26
CA GLU A 259 10.79 8.32 -11.87
C GLU A 259 10.20 8.23 -13.29
N LEU A 260 10.58 7.20 -14.05
CA LEU A 260 10.09 6.93 -15.40
C LEU A 260 9.10 5.76 -15.36
N GLY A 261 7.82 6.05 -15.67
CA GLY A 261 6.74 5.06 -15.70
C GLY A 261 5.55 5.53 -16.52
N SER A 262 4.46 4.76 -16.49
CA SER A 262 3.24 4.99 -17.27
C SER A 262 2.57 6.34 -17.00
N SER A 263 2.75 6.89 -15.80
CA SER A 263 2.26 8.21 -15.39
C SER A 263 3.19 9.37 -15.78
N LYS A 264 4.28 9.12 -16.52
CA LYS A 264 5.30 10.12 -16.92
C LYS A 264 5.92 10.89 -15.73
N GLY A 265 6.03 10.24 -14.57
CA GLY A 265 6.62 10.82 -13.36
C GLY A 265 5.74 11.87 -12.67
N GLN A 266 4.44 11.92 -13.01
CA GLN A 266 3.49 12.80 -12.34
C GLN A 266 3.55 12.57 -10.82
N PHE A 267 3.70 13.66 -10.06
CA PHE A 267 3.86 13.68 -8.60
C PHE A 267 5.15 13.10 -8.02
N PHE A 268 6.00 12.42 -8.80
CA PHE A 268 7.22 11.77 -8.28
C PHE A 268 8.13 12.76 -7.55
N ARG A 269 8.57 13.82 -8.25
CA ARG A 269 9.48 14.81 -7.66
C ARG A 269 8.86 15.63 -6.53
N GLN A 270 7.55 15.85 -6.58
CA GLN A 270 6.86 16.69 -5.61
C GLN A 270 6.55 15.95 -4.31
N TYR A 271 6.20 14.66 -4.40
CA TYR A 271 5.65 13.93 -3.26
C TYR A 271 6.30 12.58 -3.00
N LEU A 272 6.75 11.82 -4.01
CA LEU A 272 7.29 10.46 -3.82
C LEU A 272 8.79 10.48 -3.48
N ALA A 273 9.56 11.36 -4.11
CA ALA A 273 11.02 11.42 -3.98
C ALA A 273 11.50 11.74 -2.55
N THR A 274 10.66 12.36 -1.72
CA THR A 274 10.98 12.74 -0.34
C THR A 274 10.35 11.81 0.70
N VAL A 275 9.70 10.74 0.27
CA VAL A 275 9.15 9.71 1.16
C VAL A 275 10.28 9.06 1.96
N ARG A 276 10.08 8.97 3.28
CA ARG A 276 10.98 8.26 4.17
C ARG A 276 10.57 6.79 4.23
N MET A 277 11.51 5.92 3.90
CA MET A 277 11.43 4.49 4.18
C MET A 277 12.09 4.18 5.52
N ALA A 278 11.53 3.23 6.27
CA ALA A 278 12.09 2.79 7.55
C ALA A 278 13.53 2.26 7.36
N ALA A 279 14.44 2.68 8.25
CA ALA A 279 15.85 2.32 8.20
C ALA A 279 16.14 1.04 8.99
N ALA A 280 17.25 0.37 8.66
CA ALA A 280 17.73 -0.77 9.44
C ALA A 280 18.13 -0.34 10.89
N PRO A 281 17.94 -1.20 11.90
CA PRO A 281 17.54 -2.62 11.83
C PRO A 281 16.04 -2.86 11.59
N GLY A 282 15.20 -1.82 11.59
CA GLY A 282 13.74 -1.93 11.50
C GLY A 282 13.08 -2.31 12.82
N VAL A 283 11.75 -2.41 12.82
CA VAL A 283 10.95 -2.77 13.99
C VAL A 283 10.81 -4.30 14.09
N ASP A 284 10.99 -4.87 15.29
CA ASP A 284 10.60 -6.26 15.56
C ASP A 284 9.11 -6.35 15.87
N TRP A 285 8.33 -6.47 14.80
CA TRP A 285 6.86 -6.49 14.86
C TRP A 285 6.27 -7.65 15.68
N ASN A 286 7.05 -8.67 16.05
CA ASN A 286 6.57 -9.73 16.94
C ASN A 286 6.46 -9.28 18.40
N LEU A 287 7.12 -8.17 18.75
CA LEU A 287 7.12 -7.59 20.09
C LEU A 287 6.10 -6.44 20.23
N GLU A 288 5.56 -5.96 19.10
CA GLU A 288 4.64 -4.83 19.07
C GLU A 288 3.21 -5.27 19.37
N ASP A 289 2.50 -4.47 20.18
CA ASP A 289 1.08 -4.68 20.46
C ASP A 289 0.22 -3.88 19.48
N LEU A 290 -0.43 -4.60 18.55
CA LEU A 290 -1.29 -4.00 17.52
C LEU A 290 -2.77 -3.96 17.90
N ARG A 291 -3.16 -4.29 19.15
CA ARG A 291 -4.57 -4.31 19.58
C ARG A 291 -5.29 -2.98 19.37
N TYR A 292 -4.58 -1.86 19.49
CA TYR A 292 -5.12 -0.52 19.24
C TYR A 292 -5.66 -0.31 17.81
N LEU A 293 -5.33 -1.20 16.87
CA LEU A 293 -5.89 -1.18 15.50
C LEU A 293 -7.27 -1.85 15.43
N ALA A 294 -7.78 -2.44 16.50
CA ALA A 294 -9.15 -2.95 16.55
C ALA A 294 -10.12 -1.81 16.20
N PRO A 295 -11.16 -2.07 15.39
CA PRO A 295 -11.94 -1.01 14.75
C PRO A 295 -12.55 -0.02 15.75
N GLY A 296 -13.15 -0.52 16.83
CA GLY A 296 -13.73 0.34 17.88
C GLY A 296 -12.68 1.09 18.72
N GLU A 297 -11.53 0.47 19.00
CA GLU A 297 -10.44 1.11 19.75
C GLU A 297 -9.77 2.21 18.93
N PHE A 298 -9.48 1.94 17.67
CA PHE A 298 -8.88 2.91 16.76
C PHE A 298 -9.81 4.10 16.50
N GLU A 299 -11.11 3.82 16.33
CA GLU A 299 -12.12 4.86 16.17
C GLU A 299 -12.24 5.75 17.41
N ALA A 300 -12.41 5.16 18.60
CA ALA A 300 -12.54 5.90 19.85
C ALA A 300 -11.28 6.72 20.17
N SER A 301 -10.09 6.16 19.91
CA SER A 301 -8.82 6.86 20.12
C SER A 301 -8.66 8.05 19.15
N THR A 302 -9.05 7.88 17.89
CA THR A 302 -9.02 8.96 16.89
C THR A 302 -9.98 10.09 17.27
N ALA A 303 -11.21 9.77 17.66
CA ALA A 303 -12.19 10.75 18.11
C ALA A 303 -11.67 11.53 19.34
N SER A 304 -11.16 10.80 20.35
CA SER A 304 -10.59 11.41 21.56
C SER A 304 -9.41 12.33 21.24
N ALA A 305 -8.53 11.93 20.32
CA ALA A 305 -7.41 12.76 19.88
C ALA A 305 -7.89 14.03 19.16
N VAL A 306 -8.88 13.92 18.27
CA VAL A 306 -9.49 15.07 17.59
C VAL A 306 -10.13 16.02 18.61
N ASP A 307 -10.86 15.52 19.59
CA ASP A 307 -11.51 16.36 20.60
C ASP A 307 -10.49 17.13 21.45
N ALA A 308 -9.44 16.44 21.90
CA ALA A 308 -8.37 17.02 22.71
C ALA A 308 -7.43 17.96 21.94
N ALA A 309 -7.35 17.86 20.62
CA ALA A 309 -6.38 18.60 19.82
C ALA A 309 -6.60 20.13 19.82
N ILE A 310 -5.49 20.85 19.76
CA ILE A 310 -5.41 22.31 19.77
C ILE A 310 -5.88 22.86 18.41
N PRO A 311 -6.89 23.75 18.36
CA PRO A 311 -7.30 24.36 17.10
C PRO A 311 -6.18 25.18 16.45
N ALA A 312 -5.95 24.95 15.16
CA ALA A 312 -5.05 25.70 14.31
C ALA A 312 -5.73 26.06 12.98
N ARG A 313 -5.23 27.07 12.29
CA ARG A 313 -5.74 27.48 10.96
C ARG A 313 -4.73 27.24 9.85
N SER A 314 -3.44 27.32 10.18
CA SER A 314 -2.34 27.27 9.22
C SER A 314 -1.08 26.64 9.84
N PRO A 315 -0.07 26.31 9.03
CA PRO A 315 1.23 25.83 9.53
C PRO A 315 1.90 26.76 10.54
N ARG A 316 1.60 28.07 10.51
CA ARG A 316 2.21 29.06 11.42
C ARG A 316 1.72 28.93 12.87
N ASP A 317 0.53 28.35 13.05
CA ASP A 317 -0.09 28.15 14.36
C ASP A 317 0.46 26.90 15.06
N VAL A 318 1.02 25.96 14.29
CA VAL A 318 1.58 24.70 14.80
C VAL A 318 2.96 24.97 15.40
N LYS A 319 3.07 24.83 16.71
CA LYS A 319 4.32 24.97 17.45
C LYS A 319 4.89 23.60 17.79
N PRO A 320 6.22 23.44 17.75
CA PRO A 320 6.83 22.19 18.17
C PRO A 320 6.84 22.08 19.70
N SER A 321 6.77 20.84 20.17
CA SER A 321 7.07 20.52 21.57
C SER A 321 8.44 21.06 21.99
N ARG A 322 8.48 21.63 23.20
CA ARG A 322 9.74 22.00 23.89
C ARG A 322 10.42 20.80 24.53
N LYS A 323 9.71 19.69 24.76
CA LYS A 323 10.31 18.44 25.23
C LYS A 323 11.13 17.86 24.06
N GLN A 324 12.43 17.69 24.27
CA GLN A 324 13.32 17.06 23.28
C GLN A 324 13.04 15.56 23.27
N ALA A 325 12.82 14.96 22.10
CA ALA A 325 12.75 13.50 22.00
C ALA A 325 14.13 12.93 22.34
N THR A 326 14.20 12.16 23.42
CA THR A 326 15.35 11.30 23.76
C THR A 326 15.39 10.15 22.76
N ALA A 327 16.54 9.94 22.11
CA ALA A 327 16.70 8.86 21.13
C ALA A 327 16.47 7.50 21.82
N GLY A 328 15.48 6.74 21.33
CA GLY A 328 15.21 5.37 21.79
C GLY A 328 14.08 5.23 22.81
N GLU A 329 13.45 6.32 23.25
CA GLU A 329 12.15 6.24 23.90
C GLU A 329 11.05 6.39 22.83
N PRO A 330 10.00 5.55 22.82
CA PRO A 330 8.81 5.85 22.07
C PRO A 330 8.41 7.26 22.48
N ILE A 331 8.18 8.16 21.52
CA ILE A 331 7.42 9.36 21.84
C ILE A 331 6.05 8.80 22.22
N ALA A 332 5.85 8.51 23.50
CA ALA A 332 4.54 8.46 24.09
C ALA A 332 3.95 9.79 23.65
N VAL A 333 3.06 9.72 22.67
CA VAL A 333 2.30 10.88 22.23
C VAL A 333 1.44 11.17 23.44
N ASP A 334 1.97 11.97 24.37
CA ASP A 334 1.20 12.56 25.46
C ASP A 334 0.08 13.29 24.73
N ILE A 335 -1.09 12.65 24.71
CA ILE A 335 -2.31 13.12 24.08
C ILE A 335 -2.65 14.43 24.81
N GLY A 336 -2.17 15.56 24.29
CA GLY A 336 -2.41 16.86 24.88
C GLY A 336 -1.41 17.96 24.50
N ASP A 337 -0.10 17.70 24.53
CA ASP A 337 0.84 18.83 24.56
C ASP A 337 1.13 19.46 23.19
N ASN A 338 1.01 18.75 22.05
CA ASN A 338 1.35 19.29 20.71
C ASN A 338 0.58 18.61 19.55
N VAL A 339 -0.66 18.23 19.78
CA VAL A 339 -1.56 17.70 18.73
C VAL A 339 -2.48 18.83 18.28
N TYR A 340 -2.54 19.09 16.98
CA TYR A 340 -3.30 20.19 16.39
C TYR A 340 -4.41 19.68 15.47
N LYS A 341 -5.56 20.33 15.50
CA LYS A 341 -6.65 20.12 14.53
C LYS A 341 -6.85 21.33 13.66
N VAL A 342 -7.02 21.09 12.36
CA VAL A 342 -7.32 22.12 11.36
C VAL A 342 -8.57 21.68 10.61
N PHE A 343 -9.67 22.39 10.83
CA PHE A 343 -10.93 22.08 10.15
C PHE A 343 -10.88 22.41 8.66
N TYR A 344 -11.50 21.59 7.83
CA TYR A 344 -11.81 21.89 6.43
C TYR A 344 -13.30 21.68 6.13
N TYR A 345 -13.90 22.54 5.30
CA TYR A 345 -15.37 22.54 5.12
C TYR A 345 -15.83 22.15 3.71
N THR A 346 -14.92 22.14 2.75
CA THR A 346 -15.20 21.74 1.35
C THR A 346 -13.98 21.02 0.77
N PHE A 347 -14.15 20.35 -0.38
CA PHE A 347 -13.04 19.75 -1.12
C PHE A 347 -11.97 20.78 -1.51
N ASP A 348 -12.38 21.97 -1.94
CA ASP A 348 -11.46 23.07 -2.30
C ASP A 348 -10.72 23.62 -1.07
N ASP A 349 -11.41 23.75 0.07
CA ASP A 349 -10.79 24.17 1.34
C ASP A 349 -9.75 23.14 1.83
N PHE A 350 -10.08 21.85 1.77
CA PHE A 350 -9.10 20.78 2.02
C PHE A 350 -7.90 20.91 1.09
N THR A 351 -8.14 21.03 -0.22
CA THR A 351 -7.08 21.09 -1.23
C THR A 351 -6.12 22.25 -0.95
N LYS A 352 -6.66 23.43 -0.59
CA LYS A 352 -5.87 24.61 -0.21
C LYS A 352 -5.07 24.36 1.06
N LYS A 353 -5.68 23.81 2.12
CA LYS A 353 -5.01 23.50 3.39
C LYS A 353 -3.92 22.44 3.22
N ALA A 354 -4.23 21.34 2.53
CA ALA A 354 -3.27 20.28 2.21
C ALA A 354 -2.02 20.84 1.52
N ARG A 355 -2.19 21.71 0.51
CA ARG A 355 -1.07 22.41 -0.14
C ARG A 355 -0.28 23.30 0.82
N LEU A 356 -0.94 24.04 1.71
CA LEU A 356 -0.26 24.87 2.71
C LEU A 356 0.59 24.04 3.67
N PHE A 357 0.10 22.85 4.04
CA PHE A 357 0.82 21.93 4.93
C PHE A 357 1.85 21.06 4.21
N GLY A 358 1.85 21.02 2.87
CA GLY A 358 2.79 20.23 2.07
C GLY A 358 2.38 18.77 1.86
N ILE A 359 1.15 18.40 2.23
CA ILE A 359 0.61 17.04 2.07
C ILE A 359 -0.16 16.89 0.75
N PHE A 360 -0.52 15.66 0.38
CA PHE A 360 -1.27 15.39 -0.86
C PHE A 360 -2.65 16.08 -0.87
N PRO A 361 -2.94 16.93 -1.87
CA PRO A 361 -4.18 17.69 -1.95
C PRO A 361 -5.21 16.99 -2.86
N GLU A 362 -5.30 15.65 -2.79
CA GLU A 362 -6.13 14.83 -3.67
C GLU A 362 -7.13 13.97 -2.93
N TRP A 363 -8.23 13.67 -3.63
CA TRP A 363 -9.31 12.80 -3.19
C TRP A 363 -9.60 11.73 -4.24
N LYS A 364 -10.04 10.56 -3.79
CA LYS A 364 -10.63 9.53 -4.65
C LYS A 364 -11.95 9.09 -4.03
N ASP A 365 -13.02 9.19 -4.81
CA ASP A 365 -14.39 8.85 -4.41
C ASP A 365 -14.78 9.35 -3.01
N GLY A 366 -14.52 10.63 -2.72
CA GLY A 366 -14.87 11.25 -1.44
C GLY A 366 -13.97 10.86 -0.27
N VAL A 367 -12.80 10.24 -0.51
CA VAL A 367 -11.78 9.93 0.51
C VAL A 367 -10.47 10.70 0.23
N PRO A 368 -9.90 11.43 1.20
CA PRO A 368 -8.60 12.08 1.03
C PRO A 368 -7.47 11.07 1.22
N ARG A 369 -6.33 11.28 0.56
CA ARG A 369 -5.15 10.41 0.71
C ARG A 369 -4.69 10.31 2.17
N GLY A 370 -4.50 9.07 2.65
CA GLY A 370 -4.16 8.75 4.04
C GLY A 370 -5.26 9.04 5.07
N GLY A 371 -6.48 9.36 4.63
CA GLY A 371 -7.58 9.76 5.50
C GLY A 371 -8.32 8.59 6.15
N TYR A 372 -8.68 8.75 7.42
CA TYR A 372 -9.59 7.88 8.16
C TYR A 372 -10.77 8.70 8.66
N ARG A 373 -11.99 8.38 8.25
CA ARG A 373 -13.20 9.19 8.51
C ARG A 373 -13.04 10.64 8.06
N GLY A 374 -12.24 10.85 7.00
CA GLY A 374 -11.86 12.18 6.52
C GLY A 374 -10.76 12.87 7.32
N VAL A 375 -10.33 12.33 8.46
CA VAL A 375 -9.22 12.87 9.24
C VAL A 375 -7.90 12.46 8.59
N VAL A 376 -7.08 13.43 8.18
CA VAL A 376 -5.73 13.18 7.63
C VAL A 376 -4.70 13.58 8.67
N THR A 377 -3.94 12.59 9.14
CA THR A 377 -2.97 12.75 10.23
C THR A 377 -1.54 12.70 9.71
N PHE A 378 -0.71 13.67 10.09
CA PHE A 378 0.69 13.77 9.71
C PHE A 378 1.50 14.54 10.77
N LYS A 379 2.82 14.43 10.73
CA LYS A 379 3.73 15.12 11.65
C LYS A 379 4.23 16.45 11.08
N MET A 380 4.73 17.29 11.97
CA MET A 380 5.50 18.49 11.63
C MET A 380 6.71 18.62 12.57
N HIS A 381 7.66 19.48 12.18
CA HIS A 381 8.80 19.86 13.02
C HIS A 381 9.67 18.67 13.50
N GLY A 382 9.84 17.68 12.62
CA GLY A 382 10.61 16.46 12.91
C GLY A 382 9.93 15.55 13.94
N GLY A 383 8.60 15.44 13.90
CA GLY A 383 7.83 14.60 14.84
C GLY A 383 7.38 15.28 16.11
N ARG A 384 7.79 16.53 16.35
CA ARG A 384 7.49 17.27 17.60
C ARG A 384 6.09 17.89 17.64
N ALA A 385 5.33 17.77 16.57
CA ALA A 385 3.92 18.12 16.52
C ALA A 385 3.17 17.16 15.60
N GLU A 386 1.94 16.83 15.97
CA GLU A 386 0.99 16.12 15.13
C GLU A 386 -0.08 17.08 14.64
N VAL A 387 -0.47 16.96 13.37
CA VAL A 387 -1.53 17.75 12.76
C VAL A 387 -2.56 16.80 12.17
N MET A 388 -3.82 17.10 12.46
CA MET A 388 -4.99 16.44 11.89
C MET A 388 -5.76 17.46 11.05
N LEU A 389 -5.88 17.22 9.74
CA LEU A 389 -6.91 17.91 8.96
C LEU A 389 -8.24 17.20 9.23
N VAL A 390 -9.20 17.93 9.79
CA VAL A 390 -10.46 17.36 10.30
C VAL A 390 -11.64 17.90 9.48
N PRO A 391 -12.59 17.06 9.04
CA PRO A 391 -13.81 17.56 8.40
C PRO A 391 -14.59 18.45 9.38
N GLY A 392 -14.97 19.64 8.93
CA GLY A 392 -15.84 20.54 9.68
C GLY A 392 -17.28 20.05 9.69
N PRO A 393 -18.14 20.64 10.55
CA PRO A 393 -19.57 20.37 10.56
C PRO A 393 -20.18 20.42 9.14
N ASN A 394 -20.95 19.40 8.78
CA ASN A 394 -21.61 19.20 7.48
C ASN A 394 -20.73 18.80 6.29
N MET A 395 -19.41 18.68 6.44
CA MET A 395 -18.55 18.16 5.37
C MET A 395 -18.87 16.69 5.06
N GLN A 396 -19.13 16.39 3.79
CA GLN A 396 -19.45 15.04 3.34
C GLN A 396 -18.16 14.29 2.97
N VAL A 397 -17.91 13.17 3.64
CA VAL A 397 -16.79 12.25 3.39
C VAL A 397 -17.35 10.85 3.13
N ALA A 398 -16.65 10.00 2.36
CA ALA A 398 -17.21 8.76 1.80
C ALA A 398 -17.81 7.78 2.83
N LYS A 399 -17.31 7.77 4.07
CA LYS A 399 -17.95 7.13 5.22
C LYS A 399 -18.34 8.26 6.17
N THR A 400 -19.54 8.81 6.00
CA THR A 400 -19.95 10.07 6.61
C THR A 400 -19.94 9.99 8.14
N TYR A 401 -19.38 11.01 8.80
CA TYR A 401 -19.60 11.26 10.24
C TYR A 401 -21.12 11.41 10.57
N ASN A 402 -21.98 11.68 9.58
CA ASN A 402 -23.44 11.66 9.72
C ASN A 402 -24.04 10.27 10.02
N ALA A 403 -23.28 9.18 9.86
CA ALA A 403 -23.68 7.87 10.36
C ALA A 403 -23.37 7.69 11.86
N TYR A 404 -22.67 8.64 12.51
CA TYR A 404 -22.23 8.55 13.91
C TYR A 404 -23.11 9.31 14.92
N GLN A 405 -24.01 10.20 14.49
CA GLN A 405 -24.87 10.94 15.42
C GLN A 405 -26.33 10.45 15.48
N VAL A 406 -26.69 9.41 14.73
CA VAL A 406 -28.09 8.91 14.69
C VAL A 406 -28.29 7.66 15.54
N ASP A 407 -27.23 6.96 15.96
CA ASP A 407 -27.31 5.82 16.88
C ASP A 407 -26.83 6.16 18.32
N GLY A 408 -26.92 7.43 18.68
CA GLY A 408 -26.45 7.98 19.96
C GLY A 408 -27.44 8.90 20.68
N ILE A 409 -28.75 8.70 20.49
CA ILE A 409 -29.83 9.11 21.42
C ILE A 409 -30.88 8.00 21.48
#